data_AF-A0A968UCS1-F1
#
_entry.id   AF-A0A968UCS1-F1
#
_cell.length_a   1.000
_cell.length_b   1.000
_cell.length_c   1.000
_cell.angle_alpha   90.00
_cell.angle_beta   90.00
_cell.angle_gamma   90.00
#
_symmetry.space_group_name_H-M   'P 1'
#
loop_
_entity.id
_entity.type
_entity.pdbx_description
1 polymer ?
#
loop_
_entity_poly.entity_id
_entity_poly.type
_entity_poly.pdbx_seq_one_letter_code
_entity_poly.pdbx_strand_id
1 'polypeptide(L)'
;MGWNYYGLDREAQQLVLVAKQRDDASLNQAFKMREAVAYGLERFWGEHLRLQGKEEAKSKYWKETWDILVKIMGDAKVNIPNDRVQNDDTKSVQAMANKLWQLNIEEQRIALAVLTQLCDSLVWWTQRYK
;
A
#
# COMPACT_ATOMS: atom_id res chain seq x y z
N MET A 1 -22.77 -2.11 15.69
CA MET A 1 -22.02 -1.20 14.80
C MET A 1 -20.67 -0.97 15.44
N GLY A 2 -19.65 -1.69 14.97
CA GLY A 2 -18.29 -1.62 15.53
C GLY A 2 -17.61 -0.30 15.21
N TRP A 3 -16.59 0.03 16.00
CA TRP A 3 -15.71 1.19 15.84
C TRP A 3 -15.31 1.42 14.36
N ASN A 4 -15.61 2.60 13.83
CA ASN A 4 -15.30 2.97 12.45
C ASN A 4 -13.93 3.67 12.37
N TYR A 5 -12.84 2.89 12.45
CA TYR A 5 -11.47 3.38 12.24
C TYR A 5 -11.29 3.78 10.76
N TYR A 6 -11.67 5.02 10.41
CA TYR A 6 -11.42 5.65 9.09
C TYR A 6 -11.87 4.83 7.86
N GLY A 7 -12.77 3.86 8.02
CA GLY A 7 -13.17 2.95 6.94
C GLY A 7 -12.07 1.99 6.45
N LEU A 8 -10.94 1.89 7.16
CA LEU A 8 -9.77 1.07 6.77
C LEU A 8 -10.16 -0.39 6.48
N ASP A 9 -11.03 -0.95 7.32
CA ASP A 9 -11.49 -2.33 7.17
C ASP A 9 -12.32 -2.54 5.89
N ARG A 10 -13.14 -1.54 5.53
CA ARG A 10 -13.94 -1.56 4.29
C ARG A 10 -13.05 -1.45 3.06
N GLU A 11 -12.09 -0.53 3.08
CA GLU A 11 -11.13 -0.38 1.98
C GLU A 11 -10.26 -1.64 1.84
N ALA A 12 -9.80 -2.23 2.95
CA ALA A 12 -9.06 -3.49 2.95
C ALA A 12 -9.88 -4.65 2.37
N GLN A 13 -11.14 -4.81 2.80
CA GLN A 13 -12.04 -5.83 2.27
C GLN A 13 -12.19 -5.69 0.75
N GLN A 14 -12.42 -4.46 0.28
CA GLN A 14 -12.60 -4.18 -1.15
C GLN A 14 -11.32 -4.50 -1.93
N LEU A 15 -10.15 -4.09 -1.43
CA LEU A 15 -8.85 -4.40 -2.04
C LEU A 15 -8.64 -5.91 -2.17
N VAL A 16 -8.90 -6.68 -1.10
CA VAL A 16 -8.75 -8.14 -1.12
C VAL A 16 -9.72 -8.79 -2.11
N LEU A 17 -10.97 -8.34 -2.17
CA LEU A 17 -11.95 -8.88 -3.13
C LEU A 17 -11.55 -8.59 -4.58
N VAL A 18 -11.08 -7.38 -4.87
CA VAL A 18 -10.58 -7.01 -6.21
C VAL A 18 -9.33 -7.81 -6.56
N ALA A 19 -8.39 -7.95 -5.63
CA ALA A 19 -7.19 -8.76 -5.83
C ALA A 19 -7.55 -10.23 -6.08
N LYS A 20 -8.48 -10.80 -5.31
CA LYS A 20 -8.98 -12.17 -5.49
C LYS A 20 -9.63 -12.38 -6.85
N GLN A 21 -10.50 -11.46 -7.28
CA GLN A 21 -11.16 -11.53 -8.59
C GLN A 21 -10.16 -11.46 -9.73
N ARG A 22 -9.05 -10.72 -9.55
CA ARG A 22 -7.98 -10.58 -10.54
C ARG A 22 -7.07 -11.81 -10.58
N ASP A 23 -6.60 -12.26 -9.42
CA ASP A 23 -5.70 -13.40 -9.25
C ASP A 23 -5.70 -13.85 -7.78
N ASP A 24 -6.25 -15.02 -7.48
CA ASP A 24 -6.29 -15.57 -6.12
C ASP A 24 -4.88 -15.79 -5.53
N ALA A 25 -3.89 -16.12 -6.38
CA ALA A 25 -2.51 -16.29 -5.94
C ALA A 25 -1.86 -14.96 -5.46
N SER A 26 -2.43 -13.82 -5.87
CA SER A 26 -1.98 -12.49 -5.44
C SER A 26 -2.31 -12.19 -3.98
N LEU A 27 -3.27 -12.89 -3.37
CA LEU A 27 -3.65 -12.68 -1.97
C LEU A 27 -2.50 -12.95 -0.98
N ASN A 28 -1.56 -13.82 -1.35
CA ASN A 28 -0.33 -14.04 -0.56
C ASN A 28 0.51 -12.76 -0.39
N GLN A 29 0.29 -11.72 -1.20
CA GLN A 29 0.95 -10.43 -1.02
C GLN A 29 0.52 -9.70 0.25
N ALA A 30 -0.67 -9.94 0.81
CA ALA A 30 -1.09 -9.25 2.04
C ALA A 30 -0.13 -9.49 3.21
N PHE A 31 0.39 -10.72 3.34
CA PHE A 31 1.39 -11.06 4.35
C PHE A 31 2.74 -10.37 4.09
N LYS A 32 3.16 -10.31 2.81
CA LYS A 32 4.38 -9.60 2.41
C LYS A 32 4.26 -8.10 2.59
N MET A 33 3.09 -7.52 2.33
CA MET A 33 2.76 -6.12 2.63
C MET A 33 2.95 -5.85 4.11
N ARG A 34 2.36 -6.69 4.97
CA ARG A 34 2.47 -6.54 6.42
C ARG A 34 3.91 -6.57 6.94
N GLU A 35 4.74 -7.43 6.35
CA GLU A 35 6.19 -7.50 6.65
C GLU A 35 6.94 -6.27 6.12
N ALA A 36 6.64 -5.85 4.88
CA ALA A 36 7.31 -4.74 4.23
C ALA A 36 7.12 -3.39 4.95
N VAL A 37 5.96 -3.18 5.60
CA VAL A 37 5.68 -1.93 6.34
C VAL A 37 6.76 -1.63 7.39
N ALA A 38 7.32 -2.67 8.03
CA ALA A 38 8.36 -2.50 9.04
C ALA A 38 9.66 -1.88 8.49
N TYR A 39 9.89 -1.97 7.18
CA TYR A 39 11.06 -1.42 6.52
C TYR A 39 10.86 0.01 5.97
N GLY A 40 9.69 0.61 6.20
CA GLY A 40 9.42 2.01 5.86
C GLY A 40 8.65 2.21 4.55
N LEU A 41 8.25 3.46 4.34
CA LEU A 41 7.36 3.87 3.23
C LEU A 41 7.99 3.64 1.85
N GLU A 42 9.28 3.97 1.68
CA GLU A 42 9.98 3.77 0.41
C GLU A 42 10.01 2.29 0.02
N ARG A 43 10.36 1.41 0.96
CA ARG A 43 10.45 -0.02 0.68
C ARG A 43 9.08 -0.63 0.38
N PHE A 44 8.06 -0.21 1.11
CA PHE A 44 6.69 -0.63 0.83
C PHE A 44 6.24 -0.18 -0.57
N TRP A 45 6.43 1.10 -0.89
CA TRP A 45 6.07 1.65 -2.19
C TRP A 45 6.88 0.99 -3.33
N GLY A 46 8.20 0.82 -3.19
CA GLY A 46 9.04 0.27 -4.26
C GLY A 46 8.71 -1.16 -4.68
N GLU A 47 7.97 -1.91 -3.85
CA GLU A 47 7.64 -3.31 -4.14
C GLU A 47 6.69 -3.47 -5.34
N HIS A 48 5.79 -2.51 -5.60
CA HIS A 48 4.95 -2.57 -6.81
C HIS A 48 5.80 -2.46 -8.08
N LEU A 49 6.85 -1.63 -8.09
CA LEU A 49 7.78 -1.49 -9.21
C LEU A 49 8.63 -2.75 -9.43
N ARG A 50 9.05 -3.39 -8.32
CA ARG A 50 9.83 -4.64 -8.38
C ARG A 50 9.06 -5.77 -9.07
N LEU A 51 7.74 -5.79 -8.87
CA LEU A 51 6.82 -6.78 -9.43
C LEU A 51 6.29 -6.40 -10.82
N GLN A 52 6.34 -5.12 -11.19
CA GLN A 52 5.82 -4.60 -12.45
C GLN A 52 6.44 -5.36 -13.64
N GLY A 53 5.60 -5.82 -14.57
CA GLY A 53 6.03 -6.58 -15.76
C GLY A 53 6.44 -8.05 -15.50
N LYS A 54 6.59 -8.48 -14.24
CA LYS A 54 6.86 -9.89 -13.88
C LYS A 54 5.63 -10.58 -13.31
N GLU A 55 5.00 -9.94 -12.34
CA GLU A 55 3.83 -10.45 -11.61
C GLU A 55 2.78 -9.34 -11.53
N GLU A 56 2.21 -9.00 -12.68
CA GLU A 56 1.40 -7.78 -12.87
C GLU A 56 0.20 -7.68 -11.92
N ALA A 57 -0.50 -8.79 -11.66
CA ALA A 57 -1.62 -8.80 -10.72
C ALA A 57 -1.20 -8.45 -9.29
N LYS A 58 -0.02 -8.94 -8.87
CA LYS A 58 0.59 -8.65 -7.57
C LYS A 58 1.08 -7.20 -7.52
N SER A 59 1.77 -6.74 -8.56
CA SER A 59 2.19 -5.34 -8.68
C SER A 59 1.02 -4.37 -8.51
N LYS A 60 -0.08 -4.61 -9.24
CA LYS A 60 -1.30 -3.79 -9.11
C LYS A 60 -1.87 -3.81 -7.71
N TYR A 61 -1.89 -4.96 -7.04
CA TYR A 61 -2.39 -5.04 -5.66
C TYR A 61 -1.55 -4.17 -4.70
N TRP A 62 -0.22 -4.19 -4.80
CA TRP A 62 0.64 -3.29 -4.03
C TRP A 62 0.40 -1.82 -4.34
N LYS A 63 0.24 -1.48 -5.63
CA LYS A 63 -0.02 -0.10 -6.06
C LYS A 63 -1.38 0.40 -5.56
N GLU A 64 -2.42 -0.41 -5.66
CA GLU A 64 -3.77 -0.08 -5.19
C GLU A 64 -3.79 0.11 -3.68
N THR A 65 -3.08 -0.73 -2.92
CA THR A 65 -2.92 -0.53 -1.47
C THR A 65 -2.22 0.79 -1.15
N TRP A 66 -1.18 1.17 -1.90
CA TRP A 66 -0.54 2.48 -1.75
C TRP A 66 -1.49 3.64 -2.11
N ASP A 67 -2.27 3.51 -3.18
CA ASP A 67 -3.24 4.52 -3.60
C ASP A 67 -4.32 4.76 -2.54
N ILE A 68 -4.78 3.68 -1.89
CA ILE A 68 -5.72 3.74 -0.77
C ILE A 68 -5.10 4.42 0.45
N LEU A 69 -3.83 4.14 0.78
CA LEU A 69 -3.12 4.88 1.82
C LEU A 69 -3.09 6.39 1.51
N VAL A 70 -2.68 6.77 0.29
CA VAL A 70 -2.60 8.17 -0.13
C VAL A 70 -3.96 8.86 -0.02
N LYS A 71 -5.04 8.19 -0.42
CA LYS A 71 -6.42 8.69 -0.30
C LYS A 71 -6.78 8.96 1.17
N ILE A 72 -6.60 7.97 2.05
CA ILE A 72 -6.97 8.09 3.48
C ILE A 72 -6.15 9.18 4.18
N MET A 73 -4.86 9.26 3.88
CA MET A 73 -3.99 10.30 4.43
C MET A 73 -4.39 11.69 3.90
N GLY A 74 -4.80 11.78 2.63
CA GLY A 74 -5.32 13.00 2.02
C GLY A 74 -6.59 13.51 2.69
N ASP A 75 -7.51 12.62 3.10
CA ASP A 75 -8.70 13.00 3.88
C ASP A 75 -8.32 13.61 5.25
N ALA A 76 -7.19 13.19 5.81
CA ALA A 76 -6.58 13.74 7.03
C ALA A 76 -5.64 14.94 6.77
N LYS A 77 -5.58 15.45 5.53
CA LYS A 77 -4.72 16.56 5.07
C LYS A 77 -3.21 16.27 5.19
N VAL A 78 -2.82 15.00 5.18
CA VAL A 78 -1.42 14.57 5.11
C VAL A 78 -1.10 14.15 3.68
N ASN A 79 -0.18 14.88 3.05
CA ASN A 79 0.16 14.66 1.64
C ASN A 79 1.23 13.59 1.49
N ILE A 80 0.81 12.38 1.09
CA ILE A 80 1.74 11.31 0.73
C ILE A 80 2.04 11.37 -0.78
N PRO A 81 3.32 11.39 -1.21
CA PRO A 81 3.69 11.34 -2.61
C PRO A 81 3.07 10.13 -3.31
N ASN A 82 2.64 10.32 -4.57
CA ASN A 82 2.06 9.25 -5.38
C ASN A 82 2.28 9.46 -6.88
N ASP A 83 3.50 9.84 -7.26
CA ASP A 83 3.82 10.10 -8.66
C ASP A 83 3.67 8.82 -9.50
N ARG A 84 3.30 9.01 -10.77
CA ARG A 84 3.31 7.91 -11.75
C ARG A 84 4.75 7.64 -12.17
N VAL A 85 5.28 6.51 -11.73
CA VAL A 85 6.66 6.05 -11.98
C VAL A 85 6.63 4.76 -12.79
N GLN A 86 7.55 4.62 -13.74
CA GLN A 86 7.80 3.37 -14.45
C GLN A 86 9.08 2.73 -13.93
N ASN A 87 9.16 1.39 -13.93
CA ASN A 87 10.31 0.66 -13.39
C ASN A 87 11.62 0.85 -14.18
N ASP A 88 11.56 1.28 -15.45
CA ASP A 88 12.70 1.53 -16.32
C ASP A 88 13.26 2.95 -16.22
N ASP A 89 12.49 3.90 -15.68
CA ASP A 89 12.90 5.28 -15.47
C ASP A 89 13.48 5.48 -14.06
N THR A 90 14.77 5.16 -13.92
CA THR A 90 15.54 5.31 -12.67
C THR A 90 15.53 6.73 -12.11
N LYS A 91 15.42 7.77 -12.96
CA LYS A 91 15.35 9.16 -12.51
C LYS A 91 14.02 9.45 -11.82
N SER A 92 12.92 8.96 -12.40
CA SER A 92 11.59 9.11 -11.79
C SER A 92 11.48 8.33 -10.46
N VAL A 93 12.08 7.14 -10.38
CA VAL A 93 12.16 6.35 -9.14
C VAL A 93 12.90 7.13 -8.05
N GLN A 94 14.08 7.67 -8.37
CA GLN A 94 14.86 8.47 -7.43
C GLN A 94 14.13 9.73 -6.99
N ALA A 95 13.45 10.43 -7.92
CA ALA A 95 12.70 11.63 -7.60
C ALA A 95 11.54 11.34 -6.61
N MET A 96 10.80 10.26 -6.85
CA MET A 96 9.72 9.83 -5.98
C MET A 96 10.22 9.37 -4.60
N ALA A 97 11.32 8.60 -4.56
CA ALA A 97 11.98 8.24 -3.31
C ALA A 97 12.37 9.50 -2.53
N ASN A 98 13.04 10.47 -3.17
CA ASN A 98 13.44 11.72 -2.51
C ASN A 98 12.23 12.47 -1.89
N LYS A 99 11.06 12.45 -2.55
CA LYS A 99 9.83 13.04 -1.97
C LYS A 99 9.38 12.32 -0.70
N LEU A 100 9.51 10.99 -0.64
CA LEU A 100 9.20 10.21 0.56
C LEU A 100 10.17 10.53 1.71
N TRP A 101 11.45 10.71 1.42
CA TRP A 101 12.47 11.10 2.40
C TRP A 101 12.28 12.54 2.93
N GLN A 102 11.65 13.41 2.15
CA GLN A 102 11.37 14.80 2.53
C GLN A 102 10.11 14.97 3.39
N LEU A 103 9.31 13.92 3.59
CA LEU A 103 8.18 13.96 4.53
C LEU A 103 8.68 14.27 5.93
N ASN A 104 7.93 15.08 6.68
CA ASN A 104 8.32 15.35 8.05
C ASN A 104 8.15 14.09 8.92
N ILE A 105 8.87 14.03 10.05
CA ILE A 105 8.90 12.81 10.87
C ILE A 105 7.53 12.43 11.46
N GLU A 106 6.65 13.41 11.68
CA GLU A 106 5.30 13.18 12.21
C GLU A 106 4.42 12.54 11.14
N GLU A 107 4.42 13.08 9.92
CA GLU A 107 3.71 12.53 8.76
C GLU A 107 4.17 11.11 8.44
N GLN A 108 5.48 10.85 8.49
CA GLN A 108 6.03 9.51 8.29
C GLN A 108 5.50 8.52 9.34
N ARG A 109 5.48 8.91 10.62
CA ARG A 109 4.98 8.06 11.72
C ARG A 109 3.49 7.79 11.59
N ILE A 110 2.69 8.80 11.26
CA ILE A 110 1.24 8.65 11.05
C ILE A 110 0.99 7.74 9.85
N ALA A 111 1.66 7.97 8.73
CA ALA A 111 1.50 7.16 7.52
C ALA A 111 1.86 5.69 7.78
N LEU A 112 2.96 5.43 8.50
CA LEU A 112 3.35 4.07 8.88
C LEU A 112 2.34 3.41 9.82
N ALA A 113 1.78 4.14 10.78
CA ALA A 113 0.77 3.61 11.69
C ALA A 113 -0.52 3.24 10.92
N VAL A 114 -1.00 4.13 10.04
CA VAL A 114 -2.19 3.88 9.22
C VAL A 114 -1.95 2.72 8.25
N LEU A 115 -0.78 2.69 7.59
CA LEU A 115 -0.41 1.62 6.67
C LEU A 115 -0.28 0.26 7.37
N THR A 116 0.27 0.25 8.59
CA THR A 116 0.35 -0.95 9.42
C THR A 116 -1.06 -1.50 9.69
N GLN A 117 -1.96 -0.65 10.15
CA GLN A 117 -3.35 -1.04 10.44
C GLN A 117 -4.09 -1.50 9.17
N LEU A 118 -3.87 -0.83 8.03
CA LEU A 118 -4.42 -1.25 6.75
C LEU A 118 -3.93 -2.66 6.37
N CYS A 119 -2.63 -2.93 6.51
CA CYS A 119 -2.05 -4.25 6.23
C CYS A 119 -2.58 -5.34 7.18
N ASP A 120 -2.77 -5.02 8.46
CA ASP A 120 -3.39 -5.95 9.43
C ASP A 120 -4.82 -6.32 9.00
N SER A 121 -5.61 -5.34 8.55
CA SER A 121 -6.94 -5.60 7.97
C SER A 121 -6.87 -6.41 6.67
N LEU A 122 -5.90 -6.14 5.78
CA LEU A 122 -5.71 -6.92 4.54
C LEU A 122 -5.41 -8.39 4.84
N VAL A 123 -4.56 -8.68 5.84
CA VAL A 123 -4.25 -10.04 6.27
C VAL A 123 -5.50 -10.73 6.81
N TRP A 124 -6.26 -10.05 7.66
CA TRP A 124 -7.49 -10.57 8.26
C TRP A 124 -8.55 -10.96 7.22
N TRP A 125 -8.77 -10.12 6.21
CA TRP A 125 -9.70 -10.42 5.11
C TRP A 125 -9.16 -11.49 4.17
N THR A 126 -7.86 -11.47 3.89
CA THR A 126 -7.20 -12.51 3.09
C THR A 126 -7.42 -13.90 3.69
N GLN A 127 -7.32 -14.03 5.02
CA GLN A 127 -7.55 -15.30 5.72
C GLN A 127 -9.01 -15.79 5.63
N ARG A 128 -9.99 -14.90 5.47
CA ARG A 128 -11.41 -15.26 5.31
C ARG A 128 -11.78 -15.65 3.89
N TYR A 129 -11.07 -15.08 2.93
CA TYR A 129 -11.36 -15.28 1.51
C TYR A 129 -10.46 -16.31 0.86
N LYS A 130 -9.41 -16.80 1.52
CA LYS A 130 -8.76 -18.06 1.14
C LYS A 130 -9.65 -19.24 1.45
#